data_AF-A0A2G8KYI7-F1
#
_entry.id   AF-A0A2G8KYI7-F1
#
_cell.length_a   1.000
_cell.length_b   1.000
_cell.length_c   1.000
_cell.angle_alpha   90.00
_cell.angle_beta   90.00
_cell.angle_gamma   90.00
#
_symmetry.space_group_name_H-M   'P 1'
#
loop_
_entity.id
_entity.type
_entity.pdbx_description
1 polymer ?
#
loop_
_entity_poly.entity_id
_entity_poly.type
_entity_poly.pdbx_seq_one_letter_code
_entity_poly.pdbx_strand_id
1 'polypeptide(L)'
;MLKKAKQPIATDLAETLVQECIQLIQDTAGSCGVLPKTIVKALNSQACRGAIKFGDVLNMEDMVCLLSQLSECKLPFQCAHGRPSIIPLLDLDHLVEKLTPQVSTKPNLTNFSLKMSQSNLP
;
A
#
# COMPACT_ATOMS: atom_id res chain seq x y z
N MET A 1 -4.44 31.43 44.89
CA MET A 1 -3.90 30.51 43.85
C MET A 1 -4.43 30.96 42.49
N LEU A 2 -3.57 31.50 41.63
CA LEU A 2 -3.95 31.88 40.26
C LEU A 2 -4.02 30.61 39.41
N LYS A 3 -5.23 30.23 38.98
CA LYS A 3 -5.40 29.14 38.00
C LYS A 3 -4.78 29.61 36.70
N LYS A 4 -3.63 29.04 36.30
CA LYS A 4 -3.10 29.21 34.93
C LYS A 4 -4.21 28.83 33.96
N ALA A 5 -4.61 29.76 33.09
CA ALA A 5 -5.49 29.45 31.98
C ALA A 5 -4.82 28.33 31.15
N LYS A 6 -5.55 27.24 30.89
CA LYS A 6 -5.06 26.21 29.97
C LYS A 6 -4.94 26.86 28.60
N GLN A 7 -3.75 26.83 28.02
CA GLN A 7 -3.54 27.31 26.66
C GLN A 7 -4.42 26.50 25.71
N PRO A 8 -5.04 27.14 24.70
CA PRO A 8 -5.82 26.42 23.70
C PRO A 8 -4.93 25.43 22.94
N ILE A 9 -5.43 24.23 22.64
CA ILE A 9 -4.71 23.25 21.82
C ILE A 9 -4.30 23.86 20.46
N ALA A 10 -5.10 24.80 19.94
CA ALA A 10 -4.84 25.49 18.69
C ALA A 10 -3.56 26.35 18.72
N THR A 11 -3.22 26.97 19.85
CA THR A 11 -2.02 27.82 19.94
C THR A 11 -0.75 26.97 19.95
N ASP A 12 -0.77 25.84 20.65
CA ASP A 12 0.33 24.87 20.70
C ASP A 12 0.61 24.22 19.33
N LEU A 13 -0.46 23.88 18.60
CA LEU A 13 -0.36 23.33 17.26
C LEU A 13 0.21 24.35 16.26
N ALA A 14 -0.23 25.61 16.36
CA ALA A 14 0.27 26.69 15.50
C ALA A 14 1.76 26.95 15.75
N GLU A 15 2.19 26.97 17.00
CA GLU A 15 3.60 27.12 17.37
C GLU A 15 4.45 25.98 16.80
N THR A 16 4.00 24.73 16.98
CA THR A 16 4.68 23.55 16.45
C THR A 16 4.81 23.62 14.92
N LEU A 17 3.74 24.01 14.22
CA LEU A 17 3.74 24.15 12.77
C LEU A 17 4.75 25.22 12.31
N VAL A 18 4.77 26.38 12.96
CA VAL A 18 5.69 27.47 12.61
C VAL A 18 7.15 27.02 12.79
N GLN A 19 7.46 26.34 13.90
CA GLN A 19 8.80 25.79 14.14
C GLN A 19 9.20 24.75 13.08
N GLU A 20 8.29 23.84 12.70
CA GLU A 20 8.54 22.87 11.63
C GLU A 20 8.79 23.54 10.27
N CYS A 21 8.03 24.60 9.94
CA CYS A 21 8.23 25.36 8.70
C CYS A 21 9.60 26.04 8.66
N ILE A 22 10.02 26.67 9.77
CA ILE A 22 11.34 27.31 9.86
C ILE A 22 12.44 26.28 9.64
N GLN A 23 12.34 25.12 10.30
CA GLN A 23 13.32 24.04 10.17
C GLN A 23 13.39 23.53 8.72
N LEU A 24 12.24 23.29 8.08
CA LEU A 24 12.21 22.83 6.69
C LEU A 24 12.87 23.82 5.75
N ILE A 25 12.63 25.13 5.91
CA ILE A 25 13.25 26.17 5.08
C ILE A 25 14.77 26.19 5.26
N GLN A 26 15.24 26.05 6.50
CA GLN A 26 16.67 26.00 6.82
C GLN A 26 17.35 24.77 6.20
N ASP A 27 16.73 23.60 6.31
CA ASP A 27 17.31 22.32 5.85
C ASP A 27 17.33 22.20 4.32
N THR A 28 16.40 22.85 3.64
CA THR A 28 16.22 22.76 2.18
C THR A 28 16.78 23.95 1.42
N ALA A 29 17.54 24.82 2.09
CA ALA A 29 18.07 26.07 1.52
C ALA A 29 16.97 26.91 0.81
N GLY A 30 15.75 26.91 1.36
CA GLY A 30 14.59 27.62 0.82
C GLY A 30 13.76 26.86 -0.21
N SER A 31 14.07 25.60 -0.54
CA SER A 31 13.25 24.80 -1.46
C SER A 31 12.09 24.09 -0.73
N CYS A 32 10.86 24.55 -0.93
CA CYS A 32 9.69 23.96 -0.26
C CYS A 32 9.05 22.83 -1.09
N GLY A 33 9.69 21.66 -1.11
CA GLY A 33 9.16 20.45 -1.78
C GLY A 33 8.39 19.49 -0.86
N VAL A 34 8.41 19.72 0.45
CA VAL A 34 7.91 18.79 1.47
C VAL A 34 6.98 19.52 2.42
N LEU A 35 5.84 18.90 2.75
CA LEU A 35 4.90 19.46 3.72
C LEU A 35 5.41 19.25 5.17
N PRO A 36 5.18 20.23 6.07
CA PRO A 36 5.39 20.05 7.50
C PRO A 36 4.64 18.83 8.06
N LYS A 37 5.26 18.12 9.01
CA LYS A 37 4.71 16.89 9.60
C LYS A 37 3.36 17.14 10.26
N THR A 38 3.18 18.31 10.86
CA THR A 38 1.92 18.73 11.47
C THR A 38 0.79 18.76 10.45
N ILE A 39 1.04 19.31 9.26
CA ILE A 39 0.05 19.32 8.17
C ILE A 39 -0.22 17.90 7.68
N VAL A 40 0.82 17.09 7.44
CA VAL A 40 0.65 15.70 7.01
C VAL A 40 -0.19 14.91 8.02
N LYS A 41 0.08 15.04 9.32
CA LYS A 41 -0.69 14.38 10.39
C LYS A 41 -2.16 14.83 10.39
N ALA A 42 -2.41 16.12 10.19
CA ALA A 42 -3.76 16.66 10.09
C ALA A 42 -4.50 16.09 8.87
N LEU A 43 -3.86 16.08 7.70
CA LEU A 43 -4.44 15.51 6.48
C LEU A 43 -4.72 14.02 6.61
N ASN A 44 -3.78 13.24 7.16
CA ASN A 44 -3.97 11.81 7.44
C ASN A 44 -5.16 11.59 8.38
N SER A 45 -5.25 12.39 9.44
CA SER A 45 -6.35 12.37 10.40
C SER A 45 -7.70 12.72 9.77
N GLN A 46 -7.75 13.68 8.86
CA GLN A 46 -8.96 14.06 8.14
C GLN A 46 -9.38 12.97 7.17
N ALA A 47 -8.44 12.46 6.36
CA ALA A 47 -8.68 11.37 5.42
C ALA A 47 -9.22 10.12 6.13
N CYS A 48 -8.63 9.74 7.27
CA CYS A 48 -9.17 8.63 8.05
C CYS A 48 -10.55 8.95 8.60
N ARG A 49 -10.78 10.10 9.26
CA ARG A 49 -12.09 10.41 9.84
C ARG A 49 -13.22 10.47 8.81
N GLY A 50 -12.96 11.03 7.62
CA GLY A 50 -13.95 11.15 6.54
C GLY A 50 -14.10 9.91 5.64
N ALA A 51 -13.26 8.89 5.80
CA ALA A 51 -13.34 7.66 5.00
C ALA A 51 -14.54 6.79 5.38
N ILE A 52 -15.02 6.00 4.42
CA ILE A 52 -15.96 4.88 4.61
C ILE A 52 -15.40 3.94 5.70
N LYS A 53 -16.30 3.43 6.55
CA LYS A 53 -16.01 2.63 7.75
C LYS A 53 -16.47 1.19 7.61
N PHE A 54 -15.91 0.35 8.49
CA PHE A 54 -16.42 -0.99 8.67
C PHE A 54 -17.88 -0.95 9.15
N GLY A 55 -18.74 -1.68 8.44
CA GLY A 55 -20.18 -1.72 8.71
C GLY A 55 -21.00 -0.72 7.89
N ASP A 56 -20.36 0.21 7.17
CA ASP A 56 -21.08 1.07 6.24
C ASP A 56 -21.61 0.25 5.06
N VAL A 57 -22.90 0.44 4.75
CA VAL A 57 -23.54 -0.21 3.60
C VAL A 57 -23.24 0.62 2.35
N LEU A 58 -22.66 -0.01 1.34
CA LEU A 58 -22.38 0.61 0.05
C LEU A 58 -23.24 -0.04 -1.03
N ASN A 59 -23.80 0.77 -1.92
CA ASN A 59 -24.42 0.26 -3.13
C ASN A 59 -23.36 0.03 -4.22
N MET A 60 -23.77 -0.57 -5.36
CA MET A 60 -22.85 -0.86 -6.46
C MET A 60 -22.22 0.38 -7.07
N GLU A 61 -22.96 1.48 -7.18
CA GLU A 61 -22.47 2.74 -7.74
C GLU A 61 -21.39 3.35 -6.85
N ASP A 62 -21.59 3.35 -5.52
CA ASP A 62 -20.63 3.82 -4.53
C ASP A 62 -19.32 3.00 -4.60
N MET A 63 -19.43 1.68 -4.70
CA MET A 63 -18.26 0.79 -4.80
C MET A 63 -17.46 1.03 -6.07
N VAL A 64 -18.13 1.19 -7.22
CA VAL A 64 -17.47 1.49 -8.50
C VAL A 64 -16.79 2.86 -8.45
N CYS A 65 -17.49 3.87 -7.92
CA CYS A 65 -16.96 5.22 -7.75
C CYS A 65 -15.70 5.22 -6.86
N LEU A 66 -15.74 4.50 -5.73
CA LEU A 66 -14.61 4.35 -4.82
C LEU A 66 -13.38 3.77 -5.52
N LEU A 67 -13.56 2.69 -6.30
CA LEU A 67 -12.45 2.07 -7.03
C LEU A 67 -11.90 2.98 -8.14
N SER A 68 -12.77 3.73 -8.83
CA SER A 68 -12.35 4.71 -9.83
C SER A 68 -11.47 5.79 -9.22
N GLN A 69 -11.92 6.41 -8.12
CA GLN A 69 -11.15 7.42 -7.40
C GLN A 69 -9.83 6.88 -6.85
N LEU A 70 -9.84 5.64 -6.35
CA LEU A 70 -8.63 4.99 -5.90
C LEU A 70 -7.61 4.85 -7.03
N SER A 71 -8.05 4.51 -8.25
CA SER A 71 -7.17 4.34 -9.42
C SER A 71 -6.46 5.62 -9.87
N GLU A 72 -7.04 6.79 -9.57
CA GLU A 72 -6.49 8.11 -9.88
C GLU A 72 -5.45 8.58 -8.83
N CYS A 73 -5.37 7.90 -7.68
CA CYS A 73 -4.43 8.25 -6.64
C CYS A 73 -2.99 7.93 -7.06
N LYS A 74 -2.03 8.77 -6.65
CA LYS A 74 -0.58 8.52 -6.88
C LYS A 74 -0.07 7.24 -6.21
N LEU A 75 -0.68 6.85 -5.09
CA LEU A 75 -0.31 5.67 -4.29
C LEU A 75 -1.57 4.83 -3.98
N PRO A 76 -2.18 4.18 -4.99
CA PRO A 76 -3.51 3.58 -4.86
C PRO A 76 -3.54 2.37 -3.91
N PHE A 77 -2.40 1.70 -3.72
CA PHE A 77 -2.31 0.52 -2.86
C PHE A 77 -1.89 0.86 -1.42
N GLN A 78 -1.75 2.15 -1.09
CA GLN A 78 -1.27 2.60 0.21
C GLN A 78 -2.20 3.67 0.78
N CYS A 79 -2.79 3.43 1.95
CA CYS A 79 -3.58 4.47 2.62
C CYS A 79 -2.68 5.57 3.19
N ALA A 80 -3.28 6.69 3.59
CA ALA A 80 -2.57 7.85 4.17
C ALA A 80 -1.69 7.51 5.40
N HIS A 81 -1.94 6.37 6.06
CA HIS A 81 -1.18 5.89 7.22
C HIS A 81 -0.16 4.79 6.91
N GLY A 82 0.00 4.40 5.64
CA GLY A 82 0.93 3.33 5.29
C GLY A 82 0.37 1.90 5.42
N ARG A 83 -0.96 1.71 5.49
CA ARG A 83 -1.56 0.36 5.40
C ARG A 83 -1.89 -0.01 3.95
N PRO A 84 -1.80 -1.30 3.56
CA PRO A 84 -2.23 -1.73 2.24
C PRO A 84 -3.74 -1.49 2.07
N SER A 85 -4.13 -0.87 0.96
CA SER A 85 -5.54 -0.59 0.65
C SER A 85 -6.24 -1.79 -0.01
N ILE A 86 -5.48 -2.61 -0.74
CA ILE A 86 -5.95 -3.80 -1.47
C ILE A 86 -4.93 -4.92 -1.26
N ILE A 87 -5.39 -6.17 -1.12
CA ILE A 87 -4.55 -7.36 -1.01
C ILE A 87 -5.05 -8.37 -2.05
N PRO A 88 -4.17 -8.93 -2.91
CA PRO A 88 -4.55 -10.00 -3.82
C PRO A 88 -4.88 -11.25 -3.01
N LEU A 89 -6.07 -11.82 -3.22
CA LEU A 89 -6.49 -13.04 -2.53
C LEU A 89 -5.98 -14.30 -3.22
N LEU A 90 -5.80 -14.22 -4.55
CA LEU A 90 -5.65 -15.41 -5.38
C LEU A 90 -5.00 -15.06 -6.72
N ASP A 91 -4.13 -15.95 -7.17
CA ASP A 91 -3.62 -15.97 -8.54
C ASP A 91 -4.39 -17.02 -9.35
N LEU A 92 -5.15 -16.55 -10.34
CA LEU A 92 -5.98 -17.40 -11.18
C LEU A 92 -5.15 -18.28 -12.12
N ASP A 93 -4.00 -17.80 -12.60
CA ASP A 93 -3.16 -18.58 -13.52
C ASP A 93 -2.58 -19.80 -12.80
N HIS A 94 -2.11 -19.59 -11.58
CA HIS A 94 -1.62 -20.68 -10.74
C HIS A 94 -2.73 -21.66 -10.33
N LEU A 95 -3.96 -21.17 -10.12
CA LEU A 95 -5.08 -22.07 -9.87
C LEU A 95 -5.43 -22.92 -11.09
N VAL A 96 -5.46 -22.32 -12.28
CA VAL A 96 -5.76 -23.05 -13.51
C VAL A 96 -4.73 -24.17 -13.73
N GLU A 97 -3.43 -23.91 -13.52
CA GLU A 97 -2.37 -24.92 -13.62
C GLU A 97 -2.60 -26.12 -12.68
N LYS A 98 -3.05 -25.87 -11.45
CA LYS A 98 -3.36 -26.92 -10.47
C LYS A 98 -4.64 -27.69 -10.80
N LEU A 99 -5.62 -27.03 -11.40
CA LEU A 99 -6.92 -27.60 -11.73
C LEU A 99 -6.91 -28.31 -13.10
N THR A 100 -6.01 -27.92 -14.01
CA THR A 100 -5.73 -28.72 -15.20
C THR A 100 -5.11 -30.04 -14.75
N PRO A 101 -5.69 -31.19 -15.13
CA PRO A 101 -5.11 -32.47 -14.78
C PRO A 101 -3.69 -32.49 -15.32
N GLN A 102 -2.73 -32.59 -14.40
CA GLN A 102 -1.33 -32.86 -14.71
C GLN A 102 -1.31 -34.05 -15.68
N VAL A 103 -1.11 -33.78 -16.97
CA VAL A 103 -0.70 -34.82 -17.91
C VAL A 103 0.64 -35.26 -17.36
N SER A 104 0.65 -36.36 -16.61
CA SER A 104 1.86 -36.98 -16.11
C SER A 104 2.68 -37.43 -17.30
N THR A 105 3.45 -36.52 -17.90
CA THR A 105 4.58 -36.87 -18.74
C THR A 105 5.66 -37.34 -17.78
N LYS A 106 5.49 -38.53 -17.18
CA LYS A 106 6.66 -39.30 -16.77
C LYS A 106 7.54 -39.35 -18.01
N PRO A 107 8.78 -38.82 -17.98
CA PRO A 107 9.65 -38.92 -19.14
C PRO A 107 9.73 -40.41 -19.49
N ASN A 108 9.45 -40.75 -20.74
CA ASN A 108 9.52 -42.14 -21.17
C ASN A 108 11.01 -42.52 -21.23
N LEU A 109 11.50 -43.12 -20.13
CA LEU A 109 12.90 -43.50 -19.93
C LEU A 109 13.30 -44.75 -20.73
N THR A 110 12.43 -45.32 -21.59
CA THR A 110 12.73 -46.56 -22.33
C THR A 110 13.99 -46.45 -23.18
N ASN A 111 14.32 -45.24 -23.66
CA ASN A 111 15.49 -45.00 -24.50
C ASN A 111 16.73 -44.52 -23.72
N PHE A 112 16.61 -44.30 -22.40
CA PHE A 112 17.73 -43.84 -21.57
C PHE A 112 18.75 -44.96 -21.36
N SER A 113 18.28 -46.20 -21.16
CA SER A 113 19.14 -47.38 -20.96
C SER A 113 19.94 -47.75 -22.22
N LEU A 114 19.34 -47.58 -23.42
CA LEU A 114 20.00 -47.81 -24.70
C LEU A 114 21.10 -46.79 -25.01
N LYS A 115 20.95 -45.55 -24.54
CA LYS A 115 21.99 -44.51 -24.69
C LYS A 115 23.20 -44.75 -23.78
N MET A 116 22.99 -45.34 -22.61
CA MET A 116 24.07 -45.68 -21.66
C MET A 116 24.90 -46.90 -22.09
N SER A 117 24.32 -47.82 -22.87
CA SER A 117 25.06 -48.98 -23.40
C SER A 117 25.89 -48.67 -24.65
N GLN A 118 25.58 -47.59 -25.38
CA GLN A 118 26.35 -47.17 -26.57
C GLN A 118 27.50 -46.21 -26.26
N SER A 119 27.60 -45.68 -25.04
CA SER A 119 28.71 -44.80 -24.62
C SER A 119 29.89 -45.56 -23.99
N ASN A 120 29.90 -46.89 -24.04
CA ASN A 120 31.01 -47.74 -23.58
C ASN A 120 31.47 -48.69 -24.71
N LEU A 121 31.82 -48.14 -25.86
CA LEU A 121 32.71 -48.82 -26.79
C LEU A 121 34.01 -48.00 -26.88
N PRO A 122 35.19 -48.61 -26.66
CA PRO A 122 36.48 -47.91 -26.64
C PRO A 122 36.82 -47.23 -27.96
#